data_AF-A0A7S2WVU1-F1
#
_entry.id   AF-A0A7S2WVU1-F1
#
_cell.length_a   1.000
_cell.length_b   1.000
_cell.length_c   1.000
_cell.angle_alpha   90.00
_cell.angle_beta   90.00
_cell.angle_gamma   90.00
#
_symmetry.space_group_name_H-M   'P 1'
#
loop_
_entity.id
_entity.type
_entity.pdbx_description
1 polymer ?
#
loop_
_entity_poly.entity_id
_entity_poly.type
_entity_poly.pdbx_seq_one_letter_code
_entity_poly.pdbx_strand_id
1 'polypeptide(L)'
;GTPPHDRASTHTHLPAMTEDAERAARAMATCEKMKDRAIDRCPRIAFLLEALKTSGCEVPDPKKFVSCQALRPGVSGGFKPDPPHVYLAGEQVGTLFNQDQVSQTISHELIHAYDTCRAKIRWNNLVHHACTEIRA
;
A
#
# COMPACT_ATOMS: atom_id res chain seq x y z
N GLY A 1 67.06 0.77 -5.09
CA GLY A 1 65.93 0.36 -5.94
C GLY A 1 64.82 -0.10 -5.05
N THR A 2 63.75 0.69 -4.95
CA THR A 2 62.49 0.33 -4.29
C THR A 2 61.64 -0.50 -5.26
N PRO A 3 60.99 -1.60 -4.82
CA PRO A 3 60.02 -2.29 -5.65
C PRO A 3 58.69 -1.50 -5.67
N PRO A 4 57.90 -1.57 -6.77
CA PRO A 4 56.66 -0.82 -6.88
C PRO A 4 55.51 -1.52 -6.15
N HIS A 5 54.59 -0.68 -5.68
CA HIS A 5 53.29 -1.00 -5.12
C HIS A 5 52.45 -1.89 -6.05
N ASP A 6 52.04 -3.06 -5.58
CA ASP A 6 50.88 -3.75 -6.15
C ASP A 6 49.61 -3.20 -5.49
N ARG A 7 48.78 -2.56 -6.33
CA ARG A 7 47.44 -2.08 -5.98
C ARG A 7 46.55 -3.27 -5.69
N ALA A 8 46.11 -3.41 -4.45
CA ALA A 8 44.96 -4.24 -4.12
C ALA A 8 43.70 -3.66 -4.79
N SER A 9 43.25 -4.26 -5.88
CA SER A 9 41.90 -4.05 -6.42
C SER A 9 40.90 -4.68 -5.45
N THR A 10 40.28 -3.84 -4.63
CA THR A 10 39.10 -4.22 -3.87
C THR A 10 37.93 -4.38 -4.83
N HIS A 11 37.68 -5.61 -5.28
CA HIS A 11 36.40 -5.98 -5.86
C HIS A 11 35.35 -5.93 -4.75
N THR A 12 34.57 -4.85 -4.72
CA THR A 12 33.37 -4.77 -3.87
C THR A 12 32.33 -5.75 -4.42
N HIS A 13 32.31 -6.97 -3.89
CA HIS A 13 31.24 -7.92 -4.17
C HIS A 13 30.01 -7.46 -3.36
N LEU A 14 29.00 -6.90 -4.04
CA LEU A 14 27.69 -6.74 -3.42
C LEU A 14 27.19 -8.13 -3.01
N PRO A 15 26.68 -8.33 -1.79
CA PRO A 15 26.17 -9.64 -1.39
C PRO A 15 24.98 -10.02 -2.28
N ALA A 16 24.98 -11.27 -2.77
CA ALA A 16 23.82 -11.83 -3.46
C ALA A 16 22.58 -11.75 -2.56
N MET A 17 21.45 -11.32 -3.11
CA MET A 17 20.18 -11.30 -2.38
C MET A 17 19.78 -12.72 -2.00
N THR A 18 19.21 -12.91 -0.81
CA THR A 18 18.67 -14.21 -0.39
C THR A 18 17.41 -14.55 -1.20
N GLU A 19 17.12 -15.83 -1.41
CA GLU A 19 15.90 -16.28 -2.11
C GLU A 19 14.62 -15.70 -1.50
N ASP A 20 14.63 -15.49 -0.18
CA ASP A 20 13.55 -14.86 0.58
C ASP A 20 13.38 -13.38 0.22
N ALA A 21 14.49 -12.64 0.15
CA ALA A 21 14.47 -11.24 -0.25
C ALA A 21 13.99 -11.07 -1.70
N GLU A 22 14.39 -11.98 -2.60
CA GLU A 22 13.90 -11.97 -3.98
C GLU A 22 12.41 -12.27 -4.08
N ARG A 23 11.91 -13.24 -3.32
CA ARG A 23 10.48 -13.57 -3.28
C ARG A 23 9.67 -12.41 -2.73
N ALA A 24 10.13 -11.77 -1.65
CA ALA A 24 9.51 -10.56 -1.12
C ALA A 24 9.50 -9.43 -2.17
N ALA A 25 10.60 -9.21 -2.88
CA ALA A 25 10.67 -8.21 -3.93
C ALA A 25 9.67 -8.48 -5.08
N ARG A 26 9.54 -9.75 -5.51
CA ARG A 26 8.55 -10.16 -6.53
C ARG A 26 7.11 -9.96 -6.06
N ALA A 27 6.83 -10.27 -4.79
CA ALA A 27 5.51 -10.04 -4.20
C ALA A 27 5.18 -8.54 -4.15
N MET A 28 6.12 -7.71 -3.69
CA MET A 28 5.97 -6.25 -3.68
C MET A 28 5.69 -5.69 -5.08
N ALA A 29 6.44 -6.12 -6.09
CA ALA A 29 6.22 -5.70 -7.47
C ALA A 29 4.85 -6.13 -8.01
N THR A 30 4.40 -7.33 -7.65
CA THR A 30 3.06 -7.83 -8.01
C THR A 30 1.97 -7.00 -7.33
N CYS A 31 2.12 -6.69 -6.03
CA CYS A 31 1.19 -5.82 -5.30
C CYS A 31 1.07 -4.45 -5.97
N GLU A 32 2.18 -3.79 -6.29
CA GLU A 32 2.17 -2.48 -6.93
C GLU A 32 1.46 -2.52 -8.30
N LYS A 33 1.71 -3.56 -9.10
CA LYS A 33 1.02 -3.75 -10.38
C LYS A 33 -0.49 -3.94 -10.22
N MET A 34 -0.92 -4.73 -9.24
CA MET A 34 -2.34 -4.98 -8.97
C MET A 34 -3.04 -3.75 -8.39
N LYS A 35 -2.35 -3.01 -7.50
CA LYS A 35 -2.79 -1.73 -6.94
C LYS A 35 -3.03 -0.71 -8.05
N ASP A 36 -2.05 -0.50 -8.91
CA ASP A 36 -2.16 0.42 -10.04
C ASP A 36 -3.31 0.03 -10.97
N ARG A 37 -3.44 -1.26 -11.30
CA ARG A 37 -4.56 -1.76 -12.11
C ARG A 37 -5.91 -1.53 -11.44
N ALA A 38 -6.01 -1.69 -10.12
CA ALA A 38 -7.24 -1.45 -9.39
C ALA A 38 -7.61 0.04 -9.45
N ILE A 39 -6.65 0.93 -9.18
CA ILE A 39 -6.84 2.38 -9.27
C ILE A 39 -7.26 2.80 -10.68
N ASP A 40 -6.58 2.29 -11.71
CA ASP A 40 -6.78 2.71 -13.10
C ASP A 40 -8.07 2.15 -13.73
N ARG A 41 -8.59 1.00 -13.25
CA ARG A 41 -9.63 0.23 -13.96
C ARG A 41 -10.86 -0.13 -13.14
N CYS A 42 -10.84 -0.02 -11.81
CA CYS A 42 -11.99 -0.38 -10.98
C CYS A 42 -12.99 0.78 -10.91
N PRO A 43 -14.23 0.65 -11.44
CA PRO A 43 -15.22 1.75 -11.39
C PRO A 43 -15.62 2.15 -9.97
N ARG A 44 -15.60 1.20 -9.02
CA ARG A 44 -15.89 1.46 -7.61
C ARG A 44 -14.83 2.37 -6.98
N ILE A 45 -13.55 2.13 -7.28
CA ILE A 45 -12.45 2.97 -6.77
C ILE A 45 -12.55 4.37 -7.39
N ALA A 46 -12.79 4.47 -8.69
CA ALA A 46 -13.00 5.77 -9.36
C ALA A 46 -14.15 6.56 -8.72
N PHE A 47 -15.28 5.90 -8.44
CA PHE A 47 -16.42 6.51 -7.75
C PHE A 47 -16.06 7.03 -6.35
N LEU A 48 -15.33 6.25 -5.55
CA LEU A 48 -14.93 6.65 -4.19
C LEU A 48 -13.93 7.82 -4.19
N LEU A 49 -12.99 7.84 -5.13
CA LEU A 49 -12.05 8.95 -5.30
C LEU A 49 -12.79 10.24 -5.70
N GLU A 50 -13.80 10.15 -6.57
CA GLU A 50 -14.64 11.30 -6.92
C GLU A 50 -15.50 11.77 -5.72
N ALA A 51 -16.03 10.84 -4.93
CA ALA A 51 -16.76 11.16 -3.71
C ALA A 51 -15.88 11.89 -2.69
N LEU A 52 -14.63 11.47 -2.53
CA LEU A 52 -13.63 12.15 -1.70
C LEU A 52 -13.36 13.57 -2.20
N LYS A 53 -13.12 13.73 -3.51
CA LYS A 53 -12.90 15.03 -4.16
C LYS A 53 -14.07 15.99 -3.94
N THR A 54 -15.29 15.56 -4.26
CA THR A 54 -16.51 16.37 -4.10
C THR A 54 -16.85 16.70 -2.65
N SER A 55 -16.31 15.93 -1.69
CA SER A 55 -16.46 16.19 -0.25
C SER A 55 -15.37 17.11 0.33
N GLY A 56 -14.46 17.62 -0.50
CA GLY A 56 -13.39 18.53 -0.08
C GLY A 56 -12.10 17.83 0.41
N CYS A 57 -11.98 16.52 0.19
CA CYS A 57 -10.81 15.71 0.57
C CYS A 57 -10.21 15.05 -0.67
N GLU A 58 -9.96 15.86 -1.71
CA GLU A 58 -9.34 15.38 -2.94
C GLU A 58 -8.04 14.62 -2.67
N VAL A 59 -7.85 13.52 -3.40
CA VAL A 59 -6.63 12.74 -3.43
C VAL A 59 -5.96 12.99 -4.78
N PRO A 60 -5.02 13.93 -4.90
CA PRO A 60 -4.47 14.36 -6.19
C PRO A 60 -3.65 13.27 -6.88
N ASP A 61 -3.04 12.38 -6.10
CA ASP A 61 -2.24 11.27 -6.59
C ASP A 61 -2.69 9.96 -5.90
N PRO A 62 -3.72 9.28 -6.45
CA PRO A 62 -4.23 8.04 -5.87
C PRO A 62 -3.17 6.93 -5.76
N LYS A 63 -2.20 6.90 -6.69
CA LYS A 63 -1.13 5.89 -6.71
C LYS A 63 -0.09 6.13 -5.62
N LYS A 64 0.09 7.36 -5.16
CA LYS A 64 0.88 7.67 -3.95
C LYS A 64 0.06 7.54 -2.66
N PHE A 65 -1.24 7.80 -2.72
CA PHE A 65 -2.13 7.67 -1.57
C PHE A 65 -2.31 6.22 -1.10
N VAL A 66 -2.33 5.29 -2.06
CA VAL A 66 -2.32 3.85 -1.83
C VAL A 66 -0.89 3.32 -1.99
N SER A 67 -0.35 2.61 -1.00
CA SER A 67 1.00 2.01 -1.09
C SER A 67 1.04 0.54 -0.68
N CYS A 68 1.88 -0.27 -1.32
CA CYS A 68 2.20 -1.61 -0.83
C CYS A 68 3.36 -1.51 0.18
N GLN A 69 3.23 -2.21 1.31
CA GLN A 69 4.20 -2.17 2.41
C GLN A 69 4.51 -3.57 2.92
N ALA A 70 5.72 -3.75 3.45
CA ALA A 70 6.05 -4.94 4.22
C ALA A 70 5.35 -4.84 5.59
N LEU A 71 4.36 -5.70 5.83
CA LEU A 71 3.53 -5.69 7.04
C LEU A 71 3.58 -7.06 7.72
N ARG A 72 3.10 -7.10 8.97
CA ARG A 72 2.98 -8.36 9.69
C ARG A 72 1.96 -9.28 9.00
N PRO A 73 2.14 -10.62 9.07
CA PRO A 73 1.18 -11.57 8.50
C PRO A 73 -0.24 -11.38 9.05
N GLY A 74 -1.25 -11.69 8.24
CA GLY A 74 -2.66 -11.65 8.64
C GLY A 74 -3.34 -10.29 8.44
N VAL A 75 -2.66 -9.33 7.81
CA VAL A 75 -3.22 -8.03 7.41
C VAL A 75 -3.30 -7.99 5.90
N SER A 76 -4.41 -7.51 5.35
CA SER A 76 -4.60 -7.32 3.90
C SER A 76 -4.27 -5.89 3.46
N GLY A 77 -4.65 -4.93 4.31
CA GLY A 77 -4.47 -3.50 4.13
C GLY A 77 -5.00 -2.74 5.34
N GLY A 78 -5.06 -1.42 5.23
CA GLY A 78 -5.61 -0.54 6.26
C GLY A 78 -5.58 0.93 5.85
N PHE A 79 -6.37 1.73 6.57
CA PHE A 79 -6.40 3.18 6.45
C PHE A 79 -5.73 3.83 7.67
N LYS A 80 -4.83 4.78 7.43
CA LYS A 80 -4.24 5.65 8.44
C LYS A 80 -4.87 7.04 8.31
N PRO A 81 -5.40 7.65 9.40
CA PRO A 81 -6.09 8.93 9.31
C PRO A 81 -5.18 10.17 9.32
N ASP A 82 -3.96 10.07 9.86
CA ASP A 82 -3.05 11.22 10.01
C ASP A 82 -1.56 10.85 9.83
N PRO A 83 -0.93 11.23 8.71
CA PRO A 83 -1.56 11.76 7.51
C PRO A 83 -2.47 10.71 6.85
N PRO A 84 -3.53 11.11 6.13
CA PRO A 84 -4.47 10.21 5.49
C PRO A 84 -3.78 9.38 4.39
N HIS A 85 -3.86 8.06 4.47
CA HIS A 85 -3.20 7.14 3.53
C HIS A 85 -3.79 5.72 3.64
N VAL A 86 -3.90 5.01 2.51
CA VAL A 86 -4.25 3.58 2.44
C VAL A 86 -3.00 2.71 2.22
N TYR A 87 -2.78 1.68 3.03
CA TYR A 87 -1.71 0.71 2.81
C TYR A 87 -2.26 -0.67 2.45
N LEU A 88 -1.49 -1.43 1.68
CA LEU A 88 -1.72 -2.83 1.35
C LEU A 88 -0.56 -3.66 1.88
N ALA A 89 -0.84 -4.85 2.39
CA ALA A 89 0.20 -5.79 2.79
C ALA A 89 0.84 -6.42 1.56
N GLY A 90 2.00 -5.92 1.15
CA GLY A 90 2.59 -6.20 -0.16
C GLY A 90 2.92 -7.68 -0.40
N GLU A 91 3.39 -8.39 0.63
CA GLU A 91 3.67 -9.82 0.51
C GLU A 91 2.37 -10.65 0.39
N GLN A 92 1.40 -10.42 1.27
CA GLN A 92 0.12 -11.13 1.26
C GLN A 92 -0.68 -10.85 -0.02
N VAL A 93 -0.76 -9.58 -0.44
CA VAL A 93 -1.40 -9.18 -1.68
C VAL A 93 -0.67 -9.75 -2.90
N GLY A 94 0.66 -9.63 -2.93
CA GLY A 94 1.47 -10.06 -4.06
C GLY A 94 1.56 -11.57 -4.27
N THR A 95 1.15 -12.38 -3.28
CA THR A 95 1.27 -13.84 -3.34
C THR A 95 -0.06 -14.57 -3.24
N LEU A 96 -1.04 -14.05 -2.49
CA LEU A 96 -2.28 -14.78 -2.19
C LEU A 96 -3.53 -14.16 -2.82
N PHE A 97 -3.48 -12.89 -3.24
CA PHE A 97 -4.68 -12.17 -3.66
C PHE A 97 -4.85 -12.22 -5.18
N ASN A 98 -6.11 -12.21 -5.61
CA ASN A 98 -6.49 -11.91 -6.99
C ASN A 98 -6.87 -10.41 -7.15
N GLN A 99 -7.10 -9.99 -8.39
CA GLN A 99 -7.37 -8.58 -8.71
C GLN A 99 -8.64 -8.03 -8.03
N ASP A 100 -9.66 -8.87 -7.85
CA ASP A 100 -10.91 -8.46 -7.21
C ASP A 100 -10.69 -8.22 -5.72
N GLN A 101 -9.94 -9.11 -5.04
CA GLN A 101 -9.60 -8.93 -3.62
C GLN A 101 -8.80 -7.65 -3.36
N VAL A 102 -7.85 -7.31 -4.25
CA VAL A 102 -7.12 -6.03 -4.17
C VAL A 102 -8.07 -4.84 -4.35
N SER A 103 -8.97 -4.93 -5.34
CA SER A 103 -9.94 -3.85 -5.61
C SER A 103 -10.92 -3.67 -4.45
N GLN A 104 -11.36 -4.75 -3.81
CA GLN A 104 -12.20 -4.70 -2.61
C GLN A 104 -11.47 -4.10 -1.42
N THR A 105 -10.22 -4.53 -1.17
CA THR A 105 -9.41 -3.99 -0.08
C THR A 105 -9.23 -2.48 -0.24
N ILE A 106 -8.81 -2.00 -1.42
CA ILE A 106 -8.68 -0.55 -1.65
C ILE A 106 -10.02 0.17 -1.50
N SER A 107 -11.12 -0.41 -1.97
CA SER A 107 -12.45 0.20 -1.84
C SER A 107 -12.88 0.33 -0.38
N HIS A 108 -12.66 -0.71 0.42
CA HIS A 108 -12.93 -0.72 1.86
C HIS A 108 -12.17 0.41 2.57
N GLU A 109 -10.86 0.50 2.33
CA GLU A 109 -10.04 1.54 2.97
C GLU A 109 -10.35 2.96 2.46
N LEU A 110 -10.81 3.12 1.21
CA LEU A 110 -11.29 4.41 0.71
C LEU A 110 -12.62 4.85 1.36
N ILE A 111 -13.45 3.90 1.81
CA ILE A 111 -14.65 4.23 2.60
C ILE A 111 -14.23 4.78 3.97
N HIS A 112 -13.21 4.21 4.62
CA HIS A 112 -12.64 4.78 5.84
C HIS A 112 -12.04 6.18 5.65
N ALA A 113 -11.36 6.40 4.52
CA ALA A 113 -10.87 7.73 4.15
C ALA A 113 -12.03 8.72 4.00
N TYR A 114 -13.10 8.32 3.32
CA TYR A 114 -14.30 9.12 3.11
C TYR A 114 -15.02 9.45 4.43
N ASP A 115 -15.11 8.46 5.33
CA ASP A 115 -15.76 8.65 6.63
C ASP A 115 -14.96 9.58 7.52
N THR A 116 -13.63 9.46 7.51
CA THR A 116 -12.74 10.42 8.19
C THR A 116 -12.94 11.83 7.68
N CYS A 117 -13.01 12.00 6.36
CA CYS A 117 -13.23 13.28 5.71
C CYS A 117 -14.56 13.93 6.14
N ARG A 118 -15.66 13.17 6.13
CA ARG A 118 -17.01 13.74 6.29
C ARG A 118 -17.53 13.73 7.72
N ALA A 119 -17.20 12.72 8.52
CA ALA A 119 -17.89 12.43 9.78
C ALA A 119 -17.04 12.71 11.04
N LYS A 120 -15.84 13.29 10.90
CA LYS A 120 -14.92 13.58 12.02
C LYS A 120 -14.73 12.36 12.95
N ILE A 121 -14.43 11.22 12.35
CA ILE A 121 -14.28 9.93 13.04
C ILE A 121 -13.20 10.03 14.14
N ARG A 122 -13.54 9.54 15.34
CA ARG A 122 -12.59 9.35 16.43
C ARG A 122 -12.14 7.90 16.43
N TRP A 123 -11.00 7.63 15.81
CA TRP A 123 -10.46 6.28 15.62
C TRP A 123 -10.12 5.54 16.93
N ASN A 124 -9.99 6.26 18.06
CA ASN A 124 -9.85 5.68 19.40
C ASN A 124 -11.19 5.36 20.09
N ASN A 125 -12.32 5.71 19.47
CA ASN A 125 -13.65 5.37 19.96
C ASN A 125 -14.15 4.12 19.22
N LEU A 126 -14.28 3.02 19.97
CA LEU A 126 -14.68 1.71 19.41
C LEU A 126 -16.04 1.74 18.71
N VAL A 127 -16.97 2.59 19.14
CA VAL A 127 -18.28 2.73 18.48
C VAL A 127 -18.11 3.40 17.13
N HIS A 128 -17.31 4.45 17.05
CA HIS A 128 -17.06 5.12 15.77
C HIS A 128 -16.34 4.18 14.79
N HIS A 129 -15.35 3.42 15.28
CA HIS A 129 -14.64 2.43 14.47
C HIS A 129 -15.59 1.32 13.99
N ALA A 130 -16.41 0.74 14.86
CA ALA A 130 -17.39 -0.25 14.43
C ALA A 130 -18.39 0.31 13.40
N CYS A 131 -18.80 1.58 13.55
CA CYS A 131 -19.68 2.23 12.58
C CYS A 131 -19.03 2.38 11.19
N THR A 132 -17.71 2.59 11.11
CA THR A 132 -17.01 2.63 9.81
C THR A 132 -16.93 1.25 9.18
N GLU A 133 -16.74 0.20 9.97
CA GLU A 133 -16.71 -1.20 9.48
C GLU A 133 -18.04 -1.65 8.89
N ILE A 134 -19.18 -1.20 9.44
CA ILE A 134 -20.51 -1.56 8.89
C ILE A 134 -20.70 -1.01 7.46
N ARG A 135 -20.03 0.08 7.13
CA ARG A 135 -20.14 0.72 5.82
C ARG A 135 -19.15 0.17 4.78
N ALA A 136 -18.02 -0.34 5.25
CA ALA A 136 -16.89 -0.70 4.43
C ALA A 136 -16.92 -2.17 3.98
#